data_AF-A0A9P8JAW3-F1
#
_entry.id   AF-A0A9P8JAW3-F1
#
_cell.length_a   1.000
_cell.length_b   1.000
_cell.length_c   1.000
_cell.angle_alpha   90.00
_cell.angle_beta   90.00
_cell.angle_gamma   90.00
#
_symmetry.space_group_name_H-M   'P 1'
#
loop_
_entity.id
_entity.type
_entity.pdbx_description
1 polymer ?
#
loop_
_entity_poly.entity_id
_entity_poly.type
_entity_poly.pdbx_seq_one_letter_code
_entity_poly.pdbx_strand_id
1 'polypeptide(L)'
;MSDATFARLLSEVQEQPRCDDWGAKLQHVCDTLWSALDDKADDPGLADTLIAMLQQEDAFALARLVIPELRSKEPLVDSLLKQKVIDRTASQRMAALSLEATQQSDFDTNLYSEEKEVFTEAEMYRASLLLYGSAAFDNVEEQEIIQWLAQRPKKSTSKEQ
;
A
#
# COMPACT_ATOMS: atom_id res chain seq x y z
N MET A 1 33.54 -10.67 -3.52
CA MET A 1 33.37 -9.95 -4.81
C MET A 1 34.58 -9.03 -4.97
N SER A 2 35.11 -8.80 -6.17
CA SER A 2 36.23 -7.85 -6.30
C SER A 2 35.73 -6.42 -6.13
N ASP A 3 36.49 -5.54 -5.46
CA ASP A 3 36.11 -4.14 -5.24
C ASP A 3 35.79 -3.40 -6.56
N ALA A 4 36.49 -3.75 -7.64
CA ALA A 4 36.25 -3.20 -8.98
C ALA A 4 34.89 -3.64 -9.58
N THR A 5 34.45 -4.87 -9.30
CA THR A 5 33.12 -5.36 -9.72
C THR A 5 32.01 -4.64 -8.98
N PHE A 6 32.21 -4.38 -7.69
CA PHE A 6 31.23 -3.68 -6.87
C PHE A 6 31.11 -2.19 -7.24
N ALA A 7 32.23 -1.50 -7.45
CA ALA A 7 32.23 -0.09 -7.88
C ALA A 7 31.52 0.11 -9.23
N ARG A 8 31.69 -0.85 -10.15
CA ARG A 8 30.97 -0.85 -11.43
C ARG A 8 29.47 -1.06 -11.25
N LEU A 9 29.05 -1.99 -10.40
CA LEU A 9 27.62 -2.22 -10.09
C LEU A 9 26.98 -0.98 -9.45
N LEU A 10 27.70 -0.31 -8.54
CA LEU A 10 27.24 0.92 -7.90
C LEU A 10 27.02 2.05 -8.92
N SER A 11 27.98 2.26 -9.84
CA SER A 11 27.84 3.26 -10.93
C SER A 11 26.70 2.90 -11.89
N GLU A 12 26.56 1.63 -12.28
CA GLU A 12 25.45 1.17 -13.15
C GLU A 12 24.07 1.45 -12.52
N VAL A 13 23.92 1.22 -11.21
CA VAL A 13 22.66 1.46 -10.49
C VAL A 13 22.35 2.95 -10.32
N GLN A 14 23.38 3.79 -10.16
CA GLN A 14 23.24 5.24 -9.99
C GLN A 14 22.99 5.98 -11.31
N GLU A 15 23.63 5.56 -12.41
CA GLU A 15 23.58 6.25 -13.70
C GLU A 15 22.43 5.78 -14.60
N GLN A 16 21.96 4.54 -14.43
CA GLN A 16 20.91 3.95 -15.27
C GLN A 16 19.75 3.40 -14.43
N PRO A 17 18.90 4.26 -13.85
CA PRO A 17 17.65 3.81 -13.26
C PRO A 17 16.83 3.07 -14.32
N ARG A 18 16.41 1.83 -14.01
CA ARG A 18 15.55 0.95 -14.85
C ARG A 18 16.23 0.25 -16.03
N CYS A 19 17.55 -0.01 -15.95
CA CYS A 19 18.16 -1.03 -16.82
C CYS A 19 17.63 -2.45 -16.52
N ASP A 20 17.92 -3.42 -17.39
CA ASP A 20 17.58 -4.82 -17.14
C ASP A 20 18.16 -5.27 -15.78
N ASP A 21 17.32 -5.92 -14.98
CA ASP A 21 17.63 -6.36 -13.61
C ASP A 21 18.04 -5.26 -12.62
N TRP A 22 17.71 -3.99 -12.90
CA TRP A 22 18.05 -2.85 -12.03
C TRP A 22 17.63 -3.08 -10.56
N GLY A 23 16.41 -3.60 -10.34
CA GLY A 23 15.93 -3.85 -8.99
C GLY A 23 16.74 -4.90 -8.22
N ALA A 24 17.16 -5.98 -8.89
CA ALA A 24 18.00 -7.01 -8.29
C ALA A 24 19.41 -6.49 -8.00
N LYS A 25 19.99 -5.72 -8.93
CA LYS A 25 21.30 -5.06 -8.74
C LYS A 25 21.26 -4.08 -7.58
N LEU A 26 20.22 -3.24 -7.51
CA LEU A 26 20.04 -2.28 -6.43
C LEU A 26 19.94 -2.99 -5.08
N GLN A 27 19.07 -4.00 -4.97
CA GLN A 27 18.93 -4.79 -3.74
C GLN A 27 20.27 -5.37 -3.30
N HIS A 28 21.02 -5.97 -4.23
CA HIS A 28 22.33 -6.52 -3.93
C HIS A 28 23.34 -5.46 -3.48
N VAL A 29 23.36 -4.28 -4.13
CA VAL A 29 24.21 -3.16 -3.74
C VAL A 29 23.83 -2.64 -2.36
N CYS A 30 22.54 -2.45 -2.07
CA CYS A 30 22.06 -1.99 -0.77
C CYS A 30 22.41 -2.97 0.35
N ASP A 31 22.21 -4.27 0.15
CA ASP A 31 22.58 -5.32 1.13
C ASP A 31 24.09 -5.34 1.40
N THR A 32 24.89 -5.23 0.34
CA THR A 32 26.35 -5.20 0.44
C THR A 32 26.85 -3.95 1.17
N LEU A 33 26.31 -2.76 0.82
CA LEU A 33 26.64 -1.51 1.52
C LEU A 33 26.22 -1.60 2.99
N TRP A 34 25.02 -2.08 3.28
CA TRP A 34 24.50 -2.21 4.64
C TRP A 34 25.40 -3.09 5.50
N SER A 35 25.80 -4.25 4.99
CA SER A 35 26.70 -5.17 5.68
C SER A 35 28.10 -4.56 5.87
N ALA A 36 28.62 -3.83 4.88
CA ALA A 36 29.92 -3.16 4.96
C ALA A 36 29.98 -2.04 6.02
N LEU A 37 28.84 -1.50 6.46
CA LEU A 37 28.79 -0.48 7.53
C LEU A 37 29.11 -1.04 8.92
N ASP A 38 29.09 -2.36 9.11
CA ASP A 38 29.57 -2.98 10.35
C ASP A 38 31.10 -3.12 10.35
N ASP A 39 31.67 -3.50 9.21
CA ASP A 39 33.11 -3.76 9.06
C ASP A 39 33.94 -2.48 8.85
N LYS A 40 33.35 -1.43 8.26
CA LYS A 40 34.01 -0.15 7.91
C LYS A 40 33.46 1.01 8.72
N ALA A 41 33.44 0.88 10.05
CA ALA A 41 32.91 1.88 10.97
C ALA A 41 33.54 3.30 10.80
N ASP A 42 34.73 3.39 10.21
CA ASP A 42 35.47 4.65 10.01
C ASP A 42 35.31 5.29 8.62
N ASP A 43 34.53 4.71 7.70
CA ASP A 43 34.28 5.29 6.37
C ASP A 43 32.88 5.94 6.29
N PRO A 44 32.73 7.21 6.68
CA PRO A 44 31.45 7.91 6.66
C PRO A 44 30.90 8.07 5.23
N GLY A 45 31.76 8.02 4.20
CA GLY A 45 31.36 8.16 2.81
C GLY A 45 30.47 7.02 2.33
N LEU A 46 30.62 5.82 2.91
CA LEU A 46 29.81 4.65 2.57
C LEU A 46 28.36 4.81 3.06
N ALA A 47 28.19 5.33 4.28
CA ALA A 47 26.87 5.64 4.83
C ALA A 47 26.18 6.75 4.02
N ASP A 48 26.91 7.81 3.66
CA ASP A 48 26.36 8.91 2.86
C ASP A 48 25.97 8.45 1.44
N THR A 49 26.73 7.54 0.83
CA THR A 49 26.39 6.93 -0.46
C THR A 49 25.09 6.14 -0.37
N LEU A 50 24.94 5.31 0.66
CA LEU A 50 23.72 4.54 0.88
C LEU A 50 22.52 5.46 1.14
N ILE A 51 22.69 6.51 1.94
CA ILE A 51 21.64 7.52 2.20
C ILE A 51 21.21 8.19 0.89
N ALA A 52 22.14 8.61 0.05
CA ALA A 52 21.83 9.25 -1.22
C ALA A 52 21.02 8.34 -2.14
N MET A 53 21.32 7.05 -2.17
CA MET A 53 20.53 6.06 -2.92
C MET A 53 19.12 5.89 -2.33
N LEU A 54 19.01 5.79 -1.00
CA LEU A 54 17.74 5.59 -0.31
C LEU A 54 16.83 6.82 -0.35
N GLN A 55 17.33 8.00 -0.68
CA GLN A 55 16.48 9.19 -0.89
C GLN A 55 15.51 9.04 -2.08
N GLN A 56 15.79 8.14 -3.02
CA GLN A 56 14.85 7.83 -4.10
C GLN A 56 13.77 6.85 -3.60
N GLU A 57 12.49 7.18 -3.80
CA GLU A 57 11.36 6.38 -3.29
C GLU A 57 11.35 4.94 -3.81
N ASP A 58 11.52 4.76 -5.13
CA ASP A 58 11.59 3.44 -5.77
C ASP A 58 12.74 2.60 -5.18
N ALA A 59 13.89 3.25 -4.95
CA ALA A 59 15.06 2.58 -4.42
C ALA A 59 14.88 2.20 -2.96
N PHE A 60 14.27 3.08 -2.17
CA PHE A 60 13.91 2.82 -0.78
C PHE A 60 12.96 1.63 -0.66
N ALA A 61 11.90 1.59 -1.48
CA ALA A 61 10.93 0.50 -1.49
C ALA A 61 11.59 -0.86 -1.74
N LEU A 62 12.53 -0.93 -2.68
CA LEU A 62 13.28 -2.15 -3.00
C LEU A 62 14.30 -2.50 -1.91
N ALA A 63 15.02 -1.53 -1.36
CA ALA A 63 16.01 -1.75 -0.32
C ALA A 63 15.39 -2.31 0.98
N ARG A 64 14.15 -1.90 1.31
CA ARG A 64 13.41 -2.45 2.45
C ARG A 64 13.20 -3.97 2.39
N LEU A 65 13.24 -4.57 1.20
CA LEU A 65 13.08 -6.01 1.04
C LEU A 65 14.32 -6.79 1.53
N VAL A 66 15.50 -6.18 1.42
CA VAL A 66 16.79 -6.79 1.78
C VAL A 66 17.38 -6.27 3.08
N ILE A 67 16.97 -5.07 3.55
CA ILE A 67 17.39 -4.49 4.83
C ILE A 67 16.19 -4.49 5.79
N PRO A 68 16.07 -5.49 6.70
CA PRO A 68 14.94 -5.61 7.62
C PRO A 68 14.73 -4.38 8.51
N GLU A 69 15.80 -3.71 8.91
CA GLU A 69 15.76 -2.56 9.82
C GLU A 69 15.02 -1.37 9.20
N LEU A 70 14.99 -1.24 7.87
CA LEU A 70 14.19 -0.22 7.18
C LEU A 70 12.68 -0.51 7.21
N ARG A 71 12.26 -1.70 7.65
CA ARG A 71 10.85 -2.06 7.87
C ARG A 71 10.43 -1.98 9.33
N SER A 72 11.37 -1.85 10.27
CA SER A 72 11.04 -1.79 11.69
C SER A 72 10.60 -0.39 12.12
N LYS A 73 9.58 -0.33 12.98
CA LYS A 73 9.19 0.93 13.64
C LYS A 73 10.31 1.45 14.54
N GLU A 74 10.92 0.54 15.29
CA GLU A 74 12.04 0.78 16.19
C GLU A 74 13.21 -0.14 15.78
N PRO A 75 13.98 0.24 14.76
CA PRO A 75 15.15 -0.53 14.35
C PRO A 75 16.23 -0.48 15.43
N LEU A 76 16.76 -1.65 15.79
CA LEU A 76 17.90 -1.79 16.68
C LEU A 76 19.14 -2.01 15.83
N VAL A 77 20.06 -1.05 15.86
CA VAL A 77 21.34 -1.12 15.15
C VAL A 77 22.47 -0.74 16.10
N ASP A 78 23.52 -1.55 16.15
CA ASP A 78 24.66 -1.32 17.05
C ASP A 78 25.72 -0.39 16.41
N SER A 79 25.74 -0.27 15.08
CA SER A 79 26.66 0.59 14.34
C SER A 79 26.16 2.04 14.27
N LEU A 80 27.01 3.00 14.63
CA LEU A 80 26.73 4.43 14.53
C LEU A 80 26.44 4.87 13.09
N LEU A 81 27.10 4.25 12.10
CA LEU A 81 26.86 4.55 10.69
C LEU A 81 25.49 4.03 10.22
N LYS A 82 25.08 2.84 10.67
CA LYS A 82 23.74 2.33 10.43
C LYS A 82 22.68 3.20 11.10
N GLN A 83 22.92 3.64 12.33
CA GLN A 83 22.02 4.57 13.02
C GLN A 83 21.85 5.86 12.22
N LYS A 84 22.94 6.42 11.66
CA LYS A 84 22.87 7.59 10.77
C LYS A 84 21.97 7.34 9.55
N VAL A 85 22.05 6.17 8.91
CA VAL A 85 21.19 5.80 7.77
C VAL A 85 19.73 5.71 8.21
N ILE A 86 19.46 5.06 9.35
CA ILE A 86 18.13 4.93 9.94
C ILE A 86 17.51 6.30 10.24
N ASP A 87 18.28 7.21 10.83
CA ASP A 87 17.79 8.54 11.19
C ASP A 87 17.49 9.36 9.94
N ARG A 88 18.37 9.30 8.93
CA ARG A 88 18.21 10.06 7.68
C ARG A 88 17.11 9.54 6.77
N THR A 89 16.67 8.29 6.95
CA THR A 89 15.55 7.67 6.21
C THR A 89 14.26 7.59 7.03
N ALA A 90 14.22 8.22 8.23
CA ALA A 90 13.09 8.10 9.15
C ALA A 90 11.75 8.55 8.53
N SER A 91 11.73 9.67 7.79
CA SER A 91 10.50 10.16 7.17
C SER A 91 9.93 9.17 6.13
N GLN A 92 10.78 8.61 5.27
CA GLN A 92 10.37 7.61 4.28
C GLN A 92 9.90 6.32 4.94
N ARG A 93 10.62 5.88 5.99
CA ARG A 93 10.24 4.70 6.78
C ARG A 93 8.87 4.87 7.43
N MET A 94 8.62 6.02 8.06
CA MET A 94 7.34 6.33 8.69
C MET A 94 6.20 6.42 7.68
N ALA A 95 6.44 7.03 6.52
CA ALA A 95 5.45 7.07 5.44
C ALA A 95 5.11 5.64 4.95
N ALA A 96 6.12 4.80 4.72
CA ALA A 96 5.91 3.43 4.27
C ALA A 96 5.19 2.56 5.32
N LEU A 97 5.54 2.72 6.61
CA LEU A 97 4.85 2.06 7.72
C LEU A 97 3.39 2.50 7.85
N SER A 98 3.11 3.78 7.61
CA SER A 98 1.74 4.31 7.62
C SER A 98 0.90 3.67 6.50
N LEU A 99 1.47 3.49 5.31
CA LEU A 99 0.81 2.81 4.20
C LEU A 99 0.54 1.34 4.52
N GLU A 100 1.49 0.64 5.13
CA GLU A 100 1.33 -0.75 5.56
C GLU A 100 0.29 -0.93 6.68
N ALA A 101 0.13 0.08 7.53
CA ALA A 101 -0.86 0.09 8.60
C ALA A 101 -2.26 0.49 8.12
N THR A 102 -2.40 0.99 6.88
CA THR A 102 -3.69 1.44 6.36
C THR A 102 -4.61 0.23 6.13
N GLN A 103 -5.78 0.25 6.77
CA GLN A 103 -6.80 -0.78 6.65
C GLN A 103 -7.93 -0.33 5.72
N GLN A 104 -8.69 -1.27 5.19
CA GLN A 104 -9.87 -0.95 4.37
C GLN A 104 -10.88 -0.07 5.14
N SER A 105 -10.99 -0.28 6.46
CA SER A 105 -11.82 0.54 7.35
C SER A 105 -11.43 2.01 7.40
N ASP A 106 -10.17 2.35 7.08
CA ASP A 106 -9.72 3.74 7.02
C ASP A 106 -10.30 4.49 5.81
N PHE A 107 -10.82 3.74 4.82
CA PHE A 107 -11.51 4.26 3.65
C PHE A 107 -13.02 4.03 3.68
N ASP A 108 -13.51 3.20 4.61
CA ASP A 108 -14.94 3.04 4.90
C ASP A 108 -15.46 4.30 5.61
N THR A 109 -15.62 5.36 4.85
CA THR A 109 -16.29 6.58 5.29
C THR A 109 -17.80 6.33 5.37
N ASN A 110 -18.50 7.06 6.25
CA ASN A 110 -19.97 7.01 6.32
C ASN A 110 -20.63 7.18 4.93
N LEU A 111 -20.03 8.01 4.07
CA LEU A 111 -20.49 8.22 2.70
C LEU A 111 -20.41 6.95 1.83
N TYR A 112 -19.35 6.14 1.98
CA TYR A 112 -19.23 4.87 1.27
C TYR A 112 -20.25 3.84 1.77
N SER A 113 -20.52 3.81 3.08
CA SER A 113 -21.58 2.94 3.62
C SER A 113 -22.97 3.35 3.15
N GLU A 114 -23.25 4.65 3.09
CA GLU A 114 -24.51 5.20 2.58
C GLU A 114 -24.68 4.92 1.08
N GLU A 115 -23.63 5.10 0.27
CA GLU A 115 -23.65 4.77 -1.15
C GLU A 115 -23.94 3.29 -1.38
N LYS A 116 -23.29 2.41 -0.61
CA LYS A 116 -23.50 0.96 -0.70
C LYS A 116 -24.90 0.55 -0.29
N GLU A 117 -25.48 1.19 0.73
CA GLU A 117 -26.86 0.96 1.16
C GLU A 117 -27.84 1.36 0.05
N VAL A 118 -27.66 2.55 -0.54
CA VAL A 118 -28.49 3.03 -1.66
C VAL A 118 -28.37 2.10 -2.87
N PHE A 119 -27.15 1.66 -3.22
CA PHE A 119 -26.94 0.73 -4.32
C PHE A 119 -27.61 -0.62 -4.08
N THR A 120 -27.50 -1.15 -2.86
CA THR A 120 -28.13 -2.42 -2.48
C THR A 120 -29.66 -2.32 -2.50
N GLU A 121 -30.21 -1.20 -2.05
CA GLU A 121 -31.65 -0.92 -2.13
C GLU A 121 -32.14 -0.89 -3.60
N ALA A 122 -31.40 -0.21 -4.47
CA ALA A 122 -31.71 -0.12 -5.90
C ALA A 122 -31.62 -1.49 -6.60
N GLU A 123 -30.61 -2.30 -6.29
CA GLU A 123 -30.46 -3.67 -6.82
C GLU A 123 -31.57 -4.60 -6.32
N MET A 124 -31.93 -4.53 -5.03
CA MET A 124 -33.05 -5.29 -4.47
C MET A 124 -34.37 -4.92 -5.13
N TYR A 125 -34.60 -3.62 -5.39
CA TYR A 125 -35.78 -3.16 -6.10
C TYR A 125 -35.80 -3.62 -7.56
N ARG A 126 -34.64 -3.58 -8.24
CA ARG A 126 -34.52 -4.11 -9.60
C ARG A 126 -34.79 -5.62 -9.63
N ALA A 127 -34.25 -6.37 -8.67
CA ALA A 127 -34.47 -7.79 -8.54
C ALA A 127 -35.95 -8.10 -8.26
N SER A 128 -36.62 -7.35 -7.38
CA SER A 128 -38.05 -7.56 -7.10
C SER A 128 -38.92 -7.30 -8.33
N LEU A 129 -38.62 -6.26 -9.13
CA LEU A 129 -39.31 -6.02 -10.40
C LEU A 129 -39.06 -7.12 -11.44
N LEU A 130 -37.84 -7.66 -11.52
CA LEU A 130 -37.53 -8.76 -12.43
C LEU A 130 -38.23 -10.05 -12.03
N LEU A 131 -38.30 -10.34 -10.72
CA LEU A 131 -39.04 -11.48 -10.18
C LEU A 131 -40.54 -11.34 -10.48
N TYR A 132 -41.10 -10.14 -10.36
CA TYR A 132 -42.50 -9.86 -10.72
C TYR A 132 -42.78 -10.02 -12.23
N GLY A 133 -41.83 -9.60 -13.08
CA GLY A 133 -41.97 -9.69 -14.55
C GLY A 133 -41.70 -11.09 -15.11
N SER A 134 -40.94 -11.93 -14.41
CA SER A 134 -40.78 -13.35 -14.75
C SER A 134 -41.97 -14.12 -14.22
N ALA A 135 -42.81 -14.66 -15.10
CA ALA A 135 -44.05 -15.39 -14.81
C ALA A 135 -43.82 -16.77 -14.10
N ALA A 136 -43.03 -16.79 -13.03
CA ALA A 136 -42.60 -17.98 -12.30
C ALA A 136 -43.19 -18.08 -10.88
N PHE A 137 -43.99 -17.11 -10.43
CA PHE A 137 -44.64 -17.12 -9.13
C PHE A 137 -46.13 -17.45 -9.29
N ASP A 138 -46.62 -18.40 -8.50
CA ASP A 138 -48.06 -18.66 -8.41
C ASP A 138 -48.73 -17.48 -7.69
N ASN A 139 -49.99 -17.15 -8.06
CA ASN A 139 -50.75 -15.97 -7.61
C ASN A 139 -50.77 -15.70 -6.09
N VAL A 140 -50.41 -16.68 -5.26
CA VAL A 140 -50.32 -16.57 -3.79
C VAL A 140 -49.03 -15.86 -3.35
N GLU A 141 -47.90 -16.16 -3.98
CA GLU A 141 -46.59 -15.56 -3.66
C GLU A 141 -46.51 -14.09 -4.13
N GLU A 142 -47.23 -13.77 -5.21
CA GLU A 142 -47.35 -12.41 -5.74
C GLU A 142 -48.00 -11.45 -4.72
N GLN A 143 -49.05 -11.89 -4.02
CA GLN A 143 -49.75 -11.06 -3.02
C GLN A 143 -48.91 -10.80 -1.76
N GLU A 144 -48.14 -11.78 -1.31
CA GLU A 144 -47.24 -11.62 -0.15
C GLU A 144 -46.10 -10.65 -0.46
N ILE A 145 -45.52 -10.73 -1.66
CA ILE A 145 -44.48 -9.81 -2.11
C ILE A 145 -45.03 -8.38 -2.26
N ILE A 146 -46.25 -8.22 -2.81
CA ILE A 146 -46.91 -6.90 -2.91
C ILE A 146 -47.16 -6.31 -1.53
N GLN A 147 -47.64 -7.09 -0.56
CA GLN A 147 -47.82 -6.62 0.82
C GLN A 147 -46.50 -6.25 1.47
N TRP A 148 -45.45 -7.05 1.28
CA TRP A 148 -44.12 -6.77 1.82
C TRP A 148 -43.52 -5.49 1.24
N LEU A 149 -43.69 -5.24 -0.07
CA LEU A 149 -43.26 -3.99 -0.71
C LEU A 149 -44.08 -2.78 -0.24
N ALA A 150 -45.38 -2.95 0.02
CA ALA A 150 -46.25 -1.89 0.51
C ALA A 150 -45.94 -1.45 1.96
N GLN A 151 -45.36 -2.35 2.76
CA GLN A 151 -44.96 -2.08 4.15
C GLN A 151 -43.59 -1.41 4.27
N ARG A 152 -42.81 -1.30 3.19
CA ARG A 152 -41.53 -0.58 3.25
C ARG A 152 -41.75 0.92 3.40
N PRO A 153 -40.96 1.60 4.27
CA PRO A 153 -41.06 3.04 4.45
C PRO A 153 -40.74 3.74 3.13
N LYS A 154 -41.77 4.34 2.52
CA LYS A 154 -41.60 5.16 1.33
C LYS A 154 -40.86 6.43 1.76
N LYS A 155 -39.68 6.70 1.17
CA LYS A 155 -39.02 8.01 1.28
C LYS A 155 -40.08 9.07 0.99
N SER A 156 -40.40 9.89 1.99
CA SER A 156 -41.29 11.03 1.81
C SER A 156 -40.66 11.92 0.74
N THR A 157 -41.26 11.95 -0.44
CA THR A 157 -40.95 12.97 -1.43
C THR A 157 -41.49 14.28 -0.88
N SER A 158 -40.74 14.89 0.02
CA SER A 158 -40.88 16.29 0.38
C SER A 158 -40.53 17.11 -0.86
N LYS A 159 -41.52 17.29 -1.74
CA LYS A 159 -41.55 18.44 -2.62
C LYS A 159 -41.91 19.62 -1.73
N GLU A 160 -40.88 20.27 -1.19
CA GLU A 160 -41.01 21.65 -0.72
C GLU A 160 -41.38 22.51 -1.95
N GLN A 161 -42.56 23.11 -1.88
CA GLN A 161 -42.95 24.32 -2.61
C GLN A 161 -42.91 25.48 -1.62
#